data_AF-A0A238YF83-F1
#
_entry.id   AF-A0A238YF83-F1
#
_cell.length_a   1.000
_cell.length_b   1.000
_cell.length_c   1.000
_cell.angle_alpha   90.00
_cell.angle_beta   90.00
_cell.angle_gamma   90.00
#
_symmetry.space_group_name_H-M   'P 1'
#
loop_
_entity.id
_entity.type
_entity.pdbx_description
1 polymer ?
#
loop_
_entity_poly.entity_id
_entity_poly.type
_entity_poly.pdbx_seq_one_letter_code
_entity_poly.pdbx_strand_id
1 'polypeptide(L)' 'MEKKRLKRQWWLYGTIGALFLGSGLSLISEAGHWKHQEMIWYQWIGGGIIGLALAISGVVFLINAGILKERIRKL' A
#
# COMPACT_ATOMS: atom_id res chain seq x y z
N MET A 1 8.79 22.82 16.84
CA MET A 1 9.54 22.10 15.77
C MET A 1 9.04 20.67 15.57
N GLU A 2 8.72 19.94 16.64
CA GLU A 2 8.33 18.51 16.60
C GLU A 2 7.01 18.23 15.85
N LYS A 3 5.95 19.01 16.10
CA LYS A 3 4.63 18.86 15.46
C LYS A 3 4.67 18.97 13.92
N LYS A 4 5.54 19.84 13.37
CA LYS A 4 5.78 19.95 11.91
C LYS A 4 6.45 18.70 11.34
N ARG A 5 7.42 18.10 12.05
CA ARG A 5 8.10 16.86 11.62
C ARG A 5 7.14 15.68 11.61
N LEU A 6 6.31 15.55 12.65
CA LEU A 6 5.29 14.50 12.74
C LEU A 6 4.24 14.64 11.63
N LYS A 7 3.79 15.87 11.33
CA LYS A 7 2.84 16.11 10.23
C LYS A 7 3.42 15.76 8.84
N ARG A 8 4.72 15.99 8.63
CA ARG A 8 5.42 15.57 7.40
C ARG A 8 5.52 14.04 7.29
N GLN A 9 5.86 13.36 8.39
CA GLN A 9 5.87 11.89 8.43
C GLN A 9 4.47 11.32 8.19
N TRP A 10 3.43 11.92 8.78
CA TRP A 10 2.05 11.52 8.54
C TRP A 10 1.67 11.56 7.06
N TRP A 11 2.04 12.65 6.38
CA TRP A 11 1.82 12.79 4.94
C TRP A 11 2.58 11.72 4.15
N LEU A 12 3.85 11.47 4.47
CA LEU A 12 4.65 10.43 3.82
C LEU A 12 4.04 9.03 3.99
N TYR A 13 3.69 8.65 5.22
CA TYR A 13 3.07 7.34 5.48
C TYR A 13 1.71 7.21 4.78
N GLY A 14 0.90 8.27 4.77
CA GLY A 14 -0.37 8.30 4.06
C GLY A 14 -0.21 8.14 2.55
N THR A 15 0.69 8.92 1.93
CA THR A 15 0.94 8.87 0.48
C THR A 15 1.55 7.55 0.06
N ILE A 16 2.60 7.07 0.75
CA ILE A 16 3.24 5.79 0.43
C ILE A 16 2.25 4.65 0.62
N GLY A 17 1.49 4.66 1.72
CA GLY A 17 0.48 3.66 1.99
C GLY A 17 -0.62 3.61 0.94
N ALA A 18 -1.14 4.77 0.52
CA ALA A 18 -2.15 4.85 -0.53
C ALA A 18 -1.63 4.38 -1.90
N LEU A 19 -0.40 4.76 -2.26
CA LEU A 19 0.25 4.30 -3.50
C LEU A 19 0.45 2.79 -3.49
N PHE A 20 1.01 2.24 -2.42
CA PHE A 20 1.24 0.79 -2.30
C PHE A 20 -0.06 0.00 -2.33
N LEU A 21 -1.09 0.49 -1.63
CA LEU A 21 -2.40 -0.14 -1.63
C LEU A 21 -3.04 -0.10 -3.02
N GLY A 22 -3.08 1.07 -3.65
CA GLY A 22 -3.67 1.25 -4.98
C GLY A 22 -2.95 0.42 -6.05
N SER A 23 -1.60 0.50 -6.10
CA SER A 23 -0.79 -0.29 -7.02
C SER A 23 -0.90 -1.79 -6.76
N GLY A 24 -0.94 -2.21 -5.49
CA GLY A 24 -1.13 -3.60 -5.11
C GLY A 24 -2.48 -4.16 -5.59
N LEU A 25 -3.58 -3.45 -5.35
CA LEU A 25 -4.91 -3.83 -5.83
C LEU A 25 -5.00 -3.87 -7.35
N SER A 26 -4.40 -2.88 -8.02
CA SER A 26 -4.33 -2.85 -9.49
C SER A 26 -3.58 -4.07 -10.03
N LEU A 27 -2.44 -4.43 -9.43
CA LEU A 27 -1.64 -5.57 -9.87
C LEU A 27 -2.32 -6.91 -9.59
N ILE A 28 -3.06 -7.03 -8.48
CA ILE A 28 -3.88 -8.22 -8.18
C ILE A 28 -4.98 -8.39 -9.25
N SER A 29 -5.66 -7.30 -9.61
CA SER A 29 -6.70 -7.33 -10.65
C SER A 29 -6.12 -7.73 -12.00
N GLU A 30 -4.97 -7.16 -12.36
CA GLU A 30 -4.28 -7.44 -13.61
C GLU A 30 -3.76 -8.89 -13.65
N ALA A 31 -3.19 -9.40 -12.56
CA ALA A 31 -2.79 -10.80 -12.43
C ALA A 31 -3.99 -11.75 -12.56
N GLY A 32 -5.15 -11.37 -12.02
CA GLY A 32 -6.41 -12.07 -12.24
C GLY A 32 -6.79 -12.13 -13.72
N HIS A 33 -6.57 -11.05 -14.46
CA HIS A 33 -6.79 -11.00 -15.90
C HIS A 33 -5.80 -11.90 -16.67
N TRP A 34 -4.51 -11.86 -16.33
CA TRP A 34 -3.47 -12.70 -16.95
C TRP A 34 -3.75 -14.18 -16.83
N LYS A 35 -4.35 -14.62 -15.72
CA LYS A 35 -4.80 -16.01 -15.53
C LYS A 35 -5.77 -16.46 -16.64
N HIS A 36 -6.59 -15.55 -17.16
CA HIS A 36 -7.56 -15.83 -18.23
C HIS A 36 -7.01 -15.62 -19.64
N GLN A 37 -5.86 -14.96 -19.79
CA GLN A 37 -5.22 -14.70 -21.09
C GLN A 37 -4.17 -15.76 -21.48
N GLU A 38 -4.20 -16.96 -20.90
CA GLU A 38 -3.23 -18.04 -21.16
C GLU A 38 -1.75 -17.65 -20.95
N MET A 39 -1.48 -16.60 -20.15
CA MET A 39 -0.12 -16.23 -19.78
C MET A 39 0.57 -17.33 -18.97
N ILE A 40 1.90 -17.37 -19.07
CA ILE A 40 2.75 -18.31 -18.34
C ILE A 40 2.44 -18.23 -16.86
N TRP A 41 2.28 -19.40 -16.24
CA TRP A 41 1.73 -19.52 -14.89
C TRP A 41 2.46 -18.71 -13.82
N TYR A 42 3.80 -18.62 -13.93
CA TYR A 42 4.63 -17.86 -13.00
C TYR A 42 4.34 -16.35 -13.03
N GLN A 43 3.90 -15.81 -14.17
CA GLN A 43 3.67 -14.37 -14.32
C GLN A 43 2.43 -13.92 -13.54
N TRP A 44 1.32 -14.64 -13.65
CA TRP A 44 0.10 -14.28 -12.92
C TRP A 44 0.14 -14.69 -11.44
N ILE A 45 0.79 -15.81 -11.10
CA ILE A 45 1.00 -16.17 -9.69
C ILE A 45 1.97 -15.17 -9.03
N GLY A 46 3.11 -14.89 -9.67
CA GLY A 46 4.10 -13.95 -9.17
C GLY A 46 3.55 -12.54 -9.05
N GLY A 47 2.85 -12.05 -10.08
CA GLY A 47 2.16 -10.77 -10.08
C GLY A 47 1.13 -10.67 -8.95
N GLY A 48 0.33 -11.73 -8.75
CA GLY A 48 -0.64 -11.80 -7.65
C GLY A 48 0.01 -11.74 -6.26
N ILE A 49 1.11 -12.47 -6.03
CA ILE A 49 1.85 -12.46 -4.76
C ILE A 49 2.45 -11.09 -4.49
N ILE A 50 3.09 -10.48 -5.50
CA ILE A 50 3.68 -9.14 -5.38
C ILE A 50 2.57 -8.11 -5.13
N GLY A 51 1.46 -8.19 -5.85
CA GLY A 51 0.31 -7.31 -5.68
C GLY A 51 -0.28 -7.42 -4.27
N LEU A 52 -0.40 -8.64 -3.74
CA LEU A 52 -0.85 -8.88 -2.37
C LEU A 52 0.13 -8.32 -1.32
N ALA A 53 1.43 -8.56 -1.50
CA ALA A 53 2.46 -8.02 -0.61
C ALA A 53 2.45 -6.48 -0.59
N LEU A 54 2.30 -5.85 -1.75
CA LEU A 54 2.16 -4.39 -1.87
C LEU A 54 0.89 -3.89 -1.20
N ALA A 55 -0.25 -4.55 -1.43
CA ALA A 55 -1.52 -4.18 -0.83
C ALA A 55 -1.46 -4.23 0.71
N ILE A 56 -0.96 -5.34 1.27
CA ILE A 56 -0.80 -5.50 2.73
C ILE A 56 0.15 -4.44 3.30
N SER A 57 1.30 -4.22 2.64
CA SER A 57 2.26 -3.20 3.06
C SER A 57 1.62 -1.80 3.03
N GLY A 58 0.81 -1.51 2.00
CA GLY A 58 0.05 -0.27 1.89
C GLY A 58 -0.95 -0.07 3.04
N VAL A 59 -1.72 -1.11 3.38
CA VAL A 59 -2.63 -1.09 4.54
C VAL A 59 -1.87 -0.79 5.84
N VAL A 60 -0.73 -1.47 6.08
CA VAL A 60 0.08 -1.25 7.29
C VAL A 60 0.58 0.19 7.37
N PHE A 61 1.04 0.77 6.27
CA PHE A 61 1.46 2.17 6.25
C PHE A 61 0.30 3.15 6.49
N LEU A 62 -0.90 2.87 5.97
CA LEU A 62 -2.09 3.68 6.22
C LEU A 62 -2.55 3.60 7.69
N ILE A 63 -2.50 2.42 8.31
CA ILE A 63 -2.79 2.24 9.74
C ILE A 63 -1.78 3.05 10.57
N ASN A 64 -0.50 2.96 10.26
CA ASN A 64 0.54 3.73 10.93
C ASN A 64 0.32 5.24 10.76
N ALA A 65 -0.11 5.70 9.58
CA ALA A 65 -0.51 7.09 9.37
C ALA A 65 -1.72 7.46 10.27
N GLY A 66 -2.72 6.59 10.40
CA GLY A 66 -3.85 6.79 11.31
C GLY A 66 -3.42 6.96 12.78
N ILE A 67 -2.59 6.05 13.27
CA ILE A 67 -2.04 6.10 14.64
C ILE A 67 -1.23 7.38 14.85
N LEU A 68 -0.39 7.76 13.88
CA LEU A 68 0.42 8.96 13.94
C LEU A 68 -0.43 10.23 13.96
N LYS A 69 -1.53 10.27 13.21
CA LYS A 69 -2.52 11.36 13.24
C LYS A 69 -3.08 11.55 14.65
N GLU A 70 -3.44 10.45 15.31
CA GLU A 70 -4.01 10.50 16.65
C GLU A 70 -2.98 10.93 17.69
N ARG A 71 -1.71 10.54 17.54
CA ARG A 71 -0.61 11.04 18.37
C ARG A 71 -0.40 12.55 18.20
N ILE A 72 -0.48 13.07 16.97
CA ILE A 72 -0.39 14.51 16.69
C ILE A 72 -1.57 15.28 17.31
N ARG A 73 -2.77 14.69 17.34
CA ARG A 73 -3.98 15.29 17.91
C ARG A 73 -3.90 15.46 19.43
N LYS A 74 -3.20 14.57 20.13
CA LYS A 74 -3.01 14.60 21.59
C LYS A 74 -1.88 15.54 22.06
N LEU A 75 -1.04 16.01 21.13
CA LEU A 75 -0.03 17.06 21.31
C LEU A 75 -0.60 18.44 20.99
#